data_AF-A0A2E1X6G3-F1
#
_entry.id   AF-A0A2E1X6G3-F1
#
_cell.length_a   1.000
_cell.length_b   1.000
_cell.length_c   1.000
_cell.angle_alpha   90.00
_cell.angle_beta   90.00
_cell.angle_gamma   90.00
#
_symmetry.space_group_name_H-M   'P 1'
#
loop_
_entity.id
_entity.type
_entity.pdbx_description
1 polymer ?
#
loop_
_entity_poly.entity_id
_entity_poly.type
_entity_poly.pdbx_seq_one_letter_code
_entity_poly.pdbx_strand_id
1 'polypeptide(L)'
;MEGGPLLSDWWVKESKRFVPYLNIAAMLDDKPDQDMMSAYGLRGYPSFIFLDTDGVLLFGKEPYWRPDSLLSLEEGLGEVESIFQLRKHVAKNPEDLAARARLILIEGFLNPASANAAAMEVAAAVEGVPVELVEKWKASRLVIRFLGVFEPYRIAYREKQEDKEQKRAEAVAACYLMVKEGKRMPEEEEWFRPFWVLAFDGAIDESNEEIAQSCIAAYEDAFGVQDRYLKKMRKKLEDLIKEKAGAAG
;
A
#
# COMPACT_ATOMS: atom_id res chain seq x y z
N MET A 1 -35.16 -11.77 -19.34
CA MET A 1 -33.75 -11.32 -19.31
C MET A 1 -33.62 -10.39 -18.12
N GLU A 2 -33.00 -10.85 -17.05
CA GLU A 2 -32.69 -9.98 -15.90
C GLU A 2 -31.61 -9.00 -16.36
N GLY A 3 -32.03 -7.77 -16.69
CA GLY A 3 -31.11 -6.69 -16.98
C GLY A 3 -30.33 -6.38 -15.70
N GLY A 4 -29.03 -6.63 -15.71
CA GLY A 4 -28.18 -6.27 -14.57
C GLY A 4 -28.25 -4.77 -14.25
N PRO A 5 -27.71 -4.34 -13.10
CA PRO A 5 -27.82 -2.96 -12.60
C PRO A 5 -27.42 -1.88 -13.61
N LEU A 6 -26.54 -2.19 -14.56
CA LEU A 6 -26.07 -1.30 -15.63
C LEU A 6 -27.14 -0.94 -16.68
N LEU A 7 -28.24 -1.68 -16.75
CA LEU A 7 -29.34 -1.48 -17.71
C LEU A 7 -30.58 -0.85 -17.06
N SER A 8 -30.47 -0.42 -15.80
CA SER A 8 -31.55 0.19 -15.05
C SER A 8 -31.68 1.69 -15.34
N ASP A 9 -32.90 2.23 -15.25
CA ASP A 9 -33.16 3.66 -15.48
C ASP A 9 -32.38 4.58 -14.54
N TRP A 10 -32.16 4.13 -13.30
CA TRP A 10 -31.38 4.88 -12.32
C TRP A 10 -29.90 4.96 -12.70
N TRP A 11 -29.32 3.91 -13.28
CA TRP A 11 -27.93 3.94 -13.75
C TRP A 11 -27.71 4.98 -14.86
N VAL A 12 -28.65 5.05 -15.82
CA VAL A 12 -28.60 6.04 -16.91
C VAL A 12 -28.66 7.48 -16.39
N LYS A 13 -29.41 7.71 -15.31
CA LYS A 13 -29.49 9.02 -14.67
C LYS A 13 -28.21 9.37 -13.91
N GLU A 14 -27.75 8.48 -13.03
CA GLU A 14 -26.61 8.75 -12.14
C GLU A 14 -25.27 8.74 -12.86
N SER A 15 -25.12 7.96 -13.93
CA SER A 15 -23.91 7.93 -14.77
C SER A 15 -23.56 9.27 -15.43
N LYS A 16 -24.43 10.28 -15.36
CA LYS A 16 -24.10 11.65 -15.78
C LYS A 16 -23.21 12.41 -14.78
N ARG A 17 -23.04 11.90 -13.56
CA ARG A 17 -22.22 12.51 -12.49
C ARG A 17 -20.74 12.12 -12.58
N PHE A 18 -20.41 11.11 -13.36
CA PHE A 18 -19.07 10.58 -13.55
C PHE A 18 -18.86 10.19 -15.01
N VAL A 19 -17.62 9.87 -15.39
CA VAL A 19 -17.33 9.35 -16.73
C VAL A 19 -17.26 7.83 -16.64
N PRO A 20 -18.25 7.07 -17.15
CA PRO A 20 -18.19 5.62 -17.10
C PRO A 20 -17.09 5.11 -18.03
N TYR A 21 -16.22 4.25 -17.50
CA TYR A 21 -15.20 3.55 -18.25
C TYR A 21 -15.39 2.04 -18.10
N LEU A 22 -15.47 1.32 -19.23
CA LEU A 22 -15.55 -0.14 -19.25
C LEU A 22 -14.24 -0.71 -19.77
N ASN A 23 -13.46 -1.29 -18.87
CA ASN A 23 -12.32 -2.13 -19.24
C ASN A 23 -12.81 -3.55 -19.54
N ILE A 24 -12.51 -4.02 -20.75
CA ILE A 24 -12.66 -5.43 -21.12
C ILE A 24 -11.26 -6.02 -21.17
N ALA A 25 -10.83 -6.59 -20.05
CA ALA A 25 -9.60 -7.35 -19.93
C ALA A 25 -9.74 -8.70 -20.65
N ALA A 26 -9.70 -8.64 -21.98
CA ALA A 26 -9.28 -9.76 -22.80
C ALA A 26 -7.77 -9.60 -22.97
N MET A 27 -6.96 -10.61 -22.60
CA MET A 27 -5.49 -10.60 -22.78
C MET A 27 -5.12 -10.58 -24.27
N LEU A 28 -5.26 -9.43 -24.90
CA LEU A 28 -4.95 -9.06 -26.27
C LEU A 28 -3.69 -8.19 -26.32
N ASP A 29 -2.64 -8.60 -27.02
CA ASP A 29 -1.30 -7.99 -26.92
C ASP A 29 -1.20 -6.45 -27.16
N ASP A 30 -2.26 -5.82 -27.68
CA ASP A 30 -2.33 -4.41 -28.08
C ASP A 30 -3.14 -3.49 -27.15
N LYS A 31 -3.70 -3.98 -26.02
CA LYS A 31 -4.49 -3.13 -25.12
C LYS A 31 -3.68 -2.53 -23.96
N PRO A 32 -3.69 -1.19 -23.77
CA PRO A 32 -2.88 -0.52 -22.76
C PRO A 32 -3.36 -0.73 -21.32
N ASP A 33 -4.58 -1.23 -21.14
CA ASP A 33 -5.31 -1.24 -19.87
C ASP A 33 -5.52 -2.66 -19.29
N GLN A 34 -4.72 -3.64 -19.72
CA GLN A 34 -4.81 -5.02 -19.24
C GLN A 34 -4.35 -5.20 -17.81
N ASP A 35 -3.36 -4.42 -17.41
CA ASP A 35 -2.79 -4.51 -16.08
C ASP A 35 -3.64 -3.77 -15.04
N MET A 36 -4.76 -3.15 -15.41
CA MET A 36 -5.62 -2.42 -14.47
C MET A 36 -6.06 -3.27 -13.27
N MET A 37 -6.42 -4.53 -13.51
CA MET A 37 -6.79 -5.44 -12.42
C MET A 37 -5.64 -5.62 -11.42
N SER A 38 -4.42 -5.82 -11.93
CA SER A 38 -3.22 -5.93 -11.08
C SER A 38 -2.87 -4.61 -10.41
N ALA A 39 -2.96 -3.49 -11.14
CA ALA A 39 -2.61 -2.16 -10.66
C ALA A 39 -3.47 -1.72 -9.47
N TYR A 40 -4.77 -2.03 -9.50
CA TYR A 40 -5.70 -1.71 -8.42
C TYR A 40 -5.91 -2.85 -7.41
N GLY A 41 -5.24 -4.00 -7.60
CA GLY A 41 -5.35 -5.16 -6.71
C GLY A 41 -6.71 -5.87 -6.78
N LEU A 42 -7.40 -5.78 -7.91
CA LEU A 42 -8.71 -6.37 -8.15
C LEU A 42 -8.57 -7.87 -8.47
N ARG A 43 -9.45 -8.71 -7.90
CA ARG A 43 -9.32 -10.18 -7.93
C ARG A 43 -10.39 -10.90 -8.75
N GLY A 44 -11.40 -10.20 -9.27
CA GLY A 44 -12.50 -10.83 -10.00
C GLY A 44 -13.30 -9.88 -10.88
N TYR A 45 -14.13 -10.45 -11.75
CA TYR A 45 -15.01 -9.69 -12.65
C TYR A 45 -16.48 -9.90 -12.29
N PRO A 46 -17.34 -8.89 -12.45
CA PRO A 46 -17.02 -7.49 -12.79
C PRO A 46 -16.61 -6.65 -11.57
N SER A 47 -15.48 -5.97 -11.61
CA SER A 47 -15.05 -5.03 -10.55
C SER A 47 -15.48 -3.59 -10.82
N PHE A 48 -15.82 -2.85 -9.77
CA PHE A 48 -16.22 -1.44 -9.84
C PHE A 48 -15.33 -0.60 -8.94
N ILE A 49 -14.82 0.50 -9.49
CA ILE A 49 -13.95 1.44 -8.78
C ILE A 49 -14.25 2.87 -9.21
N PHE A 50 -14.04 3.82 -8.30
CA PHE A 50 -13.97 5.23 -8.62
C PHE A 50 -12.52 5.69 -8.58
N LEU A 51 -12.08 6.33 -9.67
CA LEU A 51 -10.76 6.94 -9.78
C LEU A 51 -10.91 8.46 -9.89
N ASP A 52 -9.91 9.20 -9.42
CA ASP A 52 -9.76 10.60 -9.82
C ASP A 52 -9.03 10.73 -11.17
N THR A 53 -8.81 11.98 -11.60
CA THR A 53 -8.19 12.30 -12.88
C THR A 53 -6.74 11.84 -13.00
N ASP A 54 -6.08 11.61 -11.87
CA ASP A 54 -4.69 11.13 -11.82
C ASP A 54 -4.62 9.60 -11.69
N GLY A 55 -5.77 8.91 -11.71
CA GLY A 55 -5.87 7.47 -11.55
C GLY A 55 -5.77 7.02 -10.10
N VAL A 56 -5.89 7.91 -9.10
CA VAL A 56 -5.92 7.51 -7.70
C VAL A 56 -7.27 6.87 -7.40
N LEU A 57 -7.24 5.68 -6.80
CA LEU A 57 -8.43 4.97 -6.36
C LEU A 57 -9.08 5.70 -5.19
N LEU A 58 -10.27 6.26 -5.41
CA LEU A 58 -11.06 6.94 -4.40
C LEU A 58 -11.98 5.98 -3.63
N PHE A 59 -12.55 4.97 -4.31
CA PHE A 59 -13.50 4.04 -3.71
C PHE A 59 -13.62 2.72 -4.49
N GLY A 60 -14.03 1.65 -3.80
CA GLY A 60 -14.42 0.36 -4.40
C GLY A 60 -13.53 -0.85 -4.05
N LYS A 61 -12.49 -0.68 -3.23
CA LYS A 61 -11.44 -1.70 -3.05
C LYS A 61 -11.80 -2.89 -2.14
N GLU A 62 -12.75 -2.83 -1.19
CA GLU A 62 -12.96 -3.95 -0.24
C GLU A 62 -14.39 -4.21 0.28
N PRO A 63 -14.71 -5.46 0.68
CA PRO A 63 -14.10 -6.72 0.26
C PRO A 63 -14.49 -7.10 -1.18
N TYR A 64 -15.52 -6.44 -1.72
CA TYR A 64 -15.91 -6.37 -3.12
C TYR A 64 -17.08 -5.40 -3.16
N TRP A 65 -16.88 -4.18 -3.67
CA TRP A 65 -17.98 -3.25 -3.85
C TRP A 65 -18.57 -3.38 -5.25
N ARG A 66 -19.89 -3.53 -5.32
CA ARG A 66 -20.65 -3.55 -6.57
C ARG A 66 -21.89 -2.70 -6.40
N PRO A 67 -22.11 -1.68 -7.26
CA PRO A 67 -23.33 -0.89 -7.25
C PRO A 67 -24.48 -1.71 -7.86
N ASP A 68 -25.03 -2.63 -7.08
CA ASP A 68 -26.17 -3.47 -7.46
C ASP A 68 -27.53 -2.77 -7.31
N SER A 69 -27.53 -1.61 -6.66
CA SER A 69 -28.68 -0.78 -6.34
C SER A 69 -28.31 0.70 -6.38
N LEU A 70 -29.32 1.56 -6.54
CA LEU A 70 -29.13 3.01 -6.46
C LEU A 70 -28.53 3.42 -5.11
N LEU A 71 -28.99 2.80 -4.01
CA LEU A 71 -28.46 3.07 -2.67
C LEU A 71 -26.95 2.78 -2.59
N SER A 72 -26.52 1.61 -3.05
CA SER A 72 -25.09 1.24 -3.06
C SER A 72 -24.25 2.18 -3.92
N LEU A 73 -24.79 2.64 -5.04
CA LEU A 73 -24.12 3.66 -5.88
C LEU A 73 -24.04 5.01 -5.16
N GLU A 74 -25.13 5.45 -4.52
CA GLU A 74 -25.20 6.71 -3.79
C GLU A 74 -24.25 6.74 -2.58
N GLU A 75 -24.11 5.62 -1.87
CA GLU A 75 -23.12 5.47 -0.78
C GLU A 75 -21.70 5.67 -1.30
N GLY A 76 -21.33 4.96 -2.38
CA GLY A 76 -20.00 5.10 -2.98
C GLY A 76 -19.74 6.51 -3.54
N LEU A 77 -20.75 7.13 -4.17
CA LEU A 77 -20.65 8.51 -4.64
C LEU A 77 -20.55 9.51 -3.49
N GLY A 78 -21.21 9.25 -2.36
CA GLY A 78 -21.13 10.07 -1.15
C GLY A 78 -19.72 10.11 -0.57
N GLU A 79 -19.05 8.96 -0.49
CA GLU A 79 -17.65 8.86 -0.08
C GLU A 79 -16.74 9.68 -1.01
N VAL A 80 -16.88 9.49 -2.32
CA VAL A 80 -16.12 10.23 -3.33
C VAL A 80 -16.38 11.74 -3.25
N GLU A 81 -17.64 12.15 -3.14
CA GLU A 81 -18.04 13.55 -3.06
C GLU A 81 -17.47 14.23 -1.82
N SER A 82 -17.43 13.54 -0.68
CA SER A 82 -16.85 14.06 0.57
C SER A 82 -15.36 14.44 0.40
N ILE A 83 -14.60 13.64 -0.35
CA ILE A 83 -13.19 13.90 -0.66
C ILE A 83 -13.06 15.16 -1.53
N PHE A 84 -13.87 15.28 -2.59
CA PHE A 84 -13.86 16.46 -3.46
C PHE A 84 -14.28 17.73 -2.72
N GLN A 85 -15.28 17.65 -1.85
CA GLN A 85 -15.70 18.77 -1.02
C GLN A 85 -14.58 19.21 -0.06
N LEU A 86 -13.86 18.26 0.55
CA LEU A 86 -12.71 18.56 1.41
C LEU A 86 -11.56 19.19 0.62
N ARG A 87 -11.19 18.63 -0.54
CA ARG A 87 -10.20 19.23 -1.47
C ARG A 87 -10.56 20.68 -1.81
N LYS A 88 -11.82 20.91 -2.17
CA LYS A 88 -12.34 22.26 -2.50
C LYS A 88 -12.32 23.20 -1.29
N HIS A 89 -12.67 22.71 -0.10
CA HIS A 89 -12.64 23.51 1.12
C HIS A 89 -11.22 23.94 1.49
N VAL A 90 -10.27 23.01 1.45
CA VAL A 90 -8.85 23.29 1.70
C VAL A 90 -8.28 24.28 0.67
N ALA A 91 -8.63 24.13 -0.61
CA ALA A 91 -8.19 25.06 -1.65
C ALA A 91 -8.72 26.49 -1.44
N LYS A 92 -9.91 26.63 -0.84
CA LYS A 92 -10.53 27.94 -0.54
C LYS A 92 -10.07 28.54 0.79
N ASN A 93 -9.71 27.70 1.75
CA ASN A 93 -9.35 28.08 3.12
C ASN A 93 -8.02 27.41 3.52
N PRO A 94 -6.89 27.78 2.90
CA PRO A 94 -5.59 27.13 3.13
C PRO A 94 -5.03 27.33 4.55
N GLU A 95 -5.58 28.27 5.31
CA GLU A 95 -5.29 28.52 6.73
C GLU A 95 -6.02 27.57 7.69
N ASP A 96 -7.04 26.83 7.21
CA ASP A 96 -7.73 25.82 8.00
C ASP A 96 -6.82 24.58 8.18
N LEU A 97 -6.02 24.61 9.25
CA LEU A 97 -5.05 23.58 9.57
C LEU A 97 -5.71 22.21 9.80
N ALA A 98 -6.90 22.19 10.42
CA ALA A 98 -7.61 20.94 10.70
C ALA A 98 -8.11 20.29 9.41
N ALA A 99 -8.72 21.06 8.50
CA ALA A 99 -9.14 20.54 7.20
C ALA A 99 -7.96 20.06 6.35
N ARG A 100 -6.85 20.80 6.36
CA ARG A 100 -5.61 20.41 5.66
C ARG A 100 -5.03 19.11 6.22
N ALA A 101 -4.95 18.99 7.54
CA ALA A 101 -4.45 17.80 8.20
C ALA A 101 -5.33 16.58 7.87
N ARG A 102 -6.66 16.74 7.92
CA ARG A 102 -7.62 15.70 7.49
C ARG A 102 -7.38 15.28 6.04
N LEU A 103 -7.20 16.25 5.14
CA LEU A 103 -6.96 15.95 3.73
C LEU A 103 -5.65 15.19 3.51
N ILE A 104 -4.55 15.62 4.16
CA ILE A 104 -3.25 14.93 4.09
C ILE A 104 -3.38 13.46 4.53
N LEU A 105 -4.12 13.20 5.61
CA LEU A 105 -4.31 11.83 6.09
C LEU A 105 -5.13 11.01 5.09
N ILE A 106 -6.28 11.54 4.63
CA ILE A 106 -7.15 10.85 3.67
C ILE A 106 -6.40 10.54 2.38
N GLU A 107 -5.71 11.51 1.78
CA GLU A 107 -4.96 11.30 0.54
C GLU A 107 -3.80 10.32 0.72
N GLY A 108 -3.14 10.36 1.88
CA GLY A 108 -2.12 9.37 2.23
C GLY A 108 -2.68 7.94 2.35
N PHE A 109 -3.91 7.77 2.84
CA PHE A 109 -4.57 6.45 2.86
C PHE A 109 -5.04 5.98 1.48
N LEU A 110 -5.42 6.91 0.60
CA LEU A 110 -5.84 6.58 -0.77
C LEU A 110 -4.67 6.15 -1.65
N ASN A 111 -3.48 6.73 -1.43
CA ASN A 111 -2.25 6.33 -2.14
C ASN A 111 -1.05 6.13 -1.18
N PRO A 112 -1.02 5.02 -0.41
CA PRO A 112 0.02 4.73 0.57
C PRO A 112 1.45 4.76 0.02
N ALA A 113 1.65 4.30 -1.22
CA ALA A 113 2.98 4.22 -1.83
C ALA A 113 3.57 5.59 -2.18
N SER A 114 2.73 6.59 -2.43
CA SER A 114 3.17 7.96 -2.72
C SER A 114 2.97 8.91 -1.53
N ALA A 115 2.54 8.39 -0.39
CA ALA A 115 2.20 9.18 0.77
C ALA A 115 3.44 9.77 1.46
N ASN A 116 3.35 11.02 1.90
CA ASN A 116 4.37 11.64 2.74
C ASN A 116 4.11 11.28 4.21
N ALA A 117 4.69 10.18 4.67
CA ALA A 117 4.54 9.70 6.04
C ALA A 117 4.92 10.73 7.13
N ALA A 118 5.90 11.60 6.86
CA ALA A 118 6.28 12.65 7.80
C ALA A 118 5.20 13.73 7.89
N ALA A 119 4.63 14.15 6.75
CA ALA A 119 3.50 15.08 6.73
C ALA A 119 2.25 14.48 7.40
N MET A 120 2.00 13.17 7.21
CA MET A 120 0.91 12.47 7.90
C MET A 120 1.12 12.42 9.41
N GLU A 121 2.34 12.20 9.89
CA GLU A 121 2.65 12.23 11.33
C GLU A 121 2.37 13.61 11.94
N VAL A 122 2.76 14.69 11.24
CA VAL A 122 2.47 16.07 11.66
C VAL A 122 0.96 16.33 11.62
N ALA A 123 0.27 15.90 10.56
CA ALA A 123 -1.17 16.06 10.40
C ALA A 123 -1.96 15.34 11.51
N ALA A 124 -1.55 14.14 11.90
CA ALA A 124 -2.21 13.37 12.95
C ALA A 124 -2.13 14.03 14.34
N ALA A 125 -1.23 15.00 14.53
CA ALA A 125 -1.08 15.75 15.77
C ALA A 125 -1.86 17.08 15.80
N VAL A 126 -2.53 17.46 14.70
CA VAL A 126 -3.28 18.72 14.62
C VAL A 126 -4.60 18.63 15.39
N GLU A 127 -4.89 19.65 16.20
CA GLU A 127 -6.16 19.75 16.92
C GLU A 127 -7.35 19.82 15.96
N GLY A 128 -8.41 19.07 16.26
CA GLY A 128 -9.61 19.00 15.41
C GLY A 128 -9.55 17.95 14.30
N VAL A 129 -8.48 17.15 14.19
CA VAL A 129 -8.49 15.94 13.35
C VAL A 129 -9.33 14.84 14.03
N PRO A 130 -10.24 14.16 13.30
CA PRO A 130 -11.04 13.06 13.85
C PRO A 130 -10.17 11.95 14.43
N VAL A 131 -10.57 11.43 15.59
CA VAL A 131 -9.81 10.41 16.33
C VAL A 131 -9.66 9.15 15.49
N GLU A 132 -10.69 8.80 14.72
CA GLU A 132 -10.72 7.61 13.86
C GLU A 132 -9.65 7.68 12.77
N LEU A 133 -9.37 8.87 12.22
CA LEU A 133 -8.28 9.05 11.24
C LEU A 133 -6.90 8.93 11.91
N VAL A 134 -6.77 9.43 13.14
CA VAL A 134 -5.52 9.31 13.91
C VAL A 134 -5.25 7.86 14.28
N GLU A 135 -6.28 7.11 14.68
CA GLU A 135 -6.18 5.68 14.98
C GLU A 135 -5.85 4.86 13.74
N LYS A 136 -6.51 5.15 12.60
CA LYS A 136 -6.17 4.55 11.32
C LYS A 136 -4.72 4.83 10.92
N TRP A 137 -4.24 6.06 11.14
CA TRP A 137 -2.83 6.39 10.89
C TRP A 137 -1.90 5.55 11.77
N LYS A 138 -2.17 5.46 13.08
CA LYS A 138 -1.36 4.67 14.01
C LYS A 138 -1.27 3.20 13.61
N ALA A 139 -2.37 2.63 13.12
CA ALA A 139 -2.42 1.26 12.61
C ALA A 139 -1.64 1.09 11.30
N SER A 140 -1.83 2.00 10.33
CA SER A 140 -1.29 1.84 8.98
C SER A 140 0.09 2.46 8.75
N ARG A 141 0.63 3.26 9.68
CA ARG A 141 1.87 4.03 9.46
C ARG A 141 3.09 3.18 9.09
N LEU A 142 3.19 1.96 9.63
CA LEU A 142 4.30 1.06 9.30
C LEU A 142 4.20 0.61 7.85
N VAL A 143 3.02 0.15 7.43
CA VAL A 143 2.73 -0.25 6.06
C VAL A 143 2.95 0.89 5.09
N ILE A 144 2.46 2.10 5.40
CA ILE A 144 2.65 3.29 4.55
C ILE A 144 4.14 3.62 4.39
N ARG A 145 4.91 3.64 5.50
CA ARG A 145 6.36 3.88 5.44
C ARG A 145 7.08 2.81 4.62
N PHE A 146 6.70 1.55 4.78
CA PHE A 146 7.26 0.45 4.01
C PHE A 146 6.94 0.59 2.52
N LEU A 147 5.69 0.86 2.15
CA LEU A 147 5.28 1.02 0.76
C LEU A 147 5.97 2.19 0.07
N GLY A 148 6.23 3.29 0.79
CA GLY A 148 6.97 4.43 0.26
C GLY A 148 8.39 4.10 -0.24
N VAL A 149 9.02 3.05 0.30
CA VAL A 149 10.35 2.59 -0.14
C VAL A 149 10.30 1.33 -0.99
N PHE A 150 9.32 0.46 -0.74
CA PHE A 150 9.20 -0.83 -1.42
C PHE A 150 8.58 -0.72 -2.81
N GLU A 151 7.56 0.10 -2.99
CA GLU A 151 6.83 0.20 -4.26
C GLU A 151 7.72 0.73 -5.40
N PRO A 152 8.58 1.75 -5.21
CA PRO A 152 9.53 2.16 -6.23
C PRO A 152 10.44 1.02 -6.68
N TYR A 153 10.96 0.22 -5.73
CA TYR A 153 11.77 -0.96 -6.03
C TYR A 153 10.96 -2.01 -6.80
N ARG A 154 9.73 -2.31 -6.35
CA ARG A 154 8.85 -3.30 -6.98
C ARG A 154 8.56 -2.95 -8.45
N ILE A 155 8.26 -1.67 -8.72
CA ILE A 155 8.03 -1.14 -10.06
C ILE A 155 9.29 -1.27 -10.91
N ALA A 156 10.45 -0.80 -10.40
CA ALA A 156 11.72 -0.86 -11.12
C ALA A 156 12.13 -2.30 -11.46
N TYR A 157 11.91 -3.24 -10.55
CA TYR A 157 12.15 -4.66 -10.78
C TYR A 157 11.24 -5.22 -11.89
N ARG A 158 9.93 -4.96 -11.81
CA ARG A 158 8.94 -5.42 -12.80
C ARG A 158 9.24 -4.88 -14.20
N GLU A 159 9.59 -3.60 -14.27
CA GLU A 159 9.82 -2.88 -15.53
C GLU A 159 11.27 -2.97 -16.02
N LYS A 160 12.13 -3.71 -15.30
CA LYS A 160 13.56 -3.89 -15.63
C LYS A 160 14.31 -2.57 -15.78
N GLN A 161 13.98 -1.58 -14.94
CA GLN A 161 14.67 -0.30 -14.90
C GLN A 161 16.12 -0.48 -14.43
N GLU A 162 17.03 0.36 -14.92
CA GLU A 162 18.47 0.26 -14.61
C GLU A 162 18.77 0.54 -13.13
N ASP A 163 17.97 1.41 -12.50
CA ASP A 163 18.13 1.85 -11.11
C ASP A 163 17.50 0.89 -10.07
N LYS A 164 17.03 -0.29 -10.49
CA LYS A 164 16.37 -1.28 -9.60
C LYS A 164 17.22 -1.67 -8.39
N GLU A 165 18.54 -1.80 -8.56
CA GLU A 165 19.44 -2.21 -7.48
C GLU A 165 19.66 -1.08 -6.47
N GLN A 166 19.67 0.17 -6.94
CA GLN A 166 19.70 1.35 -6.06
C GLN A 166 18.43 1.41 -5.21
N LYS A 167 17.25 1.32 -5.84
CA LYS A 167 15.95 1.30 -5.13
C LYS A 167 15.84 0.12 -4.17
N ARG A 168 16.41 -1.04 -4.54
CA ARG A 168 16.51 -2.19 -3.65
C ARG A 168 17.34 -1.86 -2.41
N ALA A 169 18.52 -1.27 -2.57
CA ALA A 169 19.39 -0.91 -1.45
C ALA A 169 18.71 0.10 -0.50
N GLU A 170 18.00 1.09 -1.05
CA GLU A 170 17.20 2.05 -0.28
C GLU A 170 16.11 1.34 0.54
N ALA A 171 15.36 0.41 -0.08
CA ALA A 171 14.33 -0.37 0.61
C ALA A 171 14.92 -1.29 1.69
N VAL A 172 16.05 -1.94 1.42
CA VAL A 172 16.79 -2.78 2.39
C VAL A 172 17.21 -1.97 3.62
N ALA A 173 17.89 -0.83 3.40
CA ALA A 173 18.35 0.04 4.47
C ALA A 173 17.17 0.56 5.32
N ALA A 174 16.10 0.98 4.67
CA ALA A 174 14.91 1.48 5.36
C ALA A 174 14.23 0.39 6.21
N CYS A 175 14.03 -0.82 5.67
CA CYS A 175 13.43 -1.93 6.43
C CYS A 175 14.28 -2.34 7.63
N TYR A 176 15.61 -2.38 7.47
CA TYR A 176 16.53 -2.64 8.58
C TYR A 176 16.37 -1.59 9.69
N LEU A 177 16.35 -0.30 9.35
CA LEU A 177 16.17 0.77 10.33
C LEU A 177 14.82 0.67 11.06
N MET A 178 13.73 0.35 10.35
CA MET A 178 12.43 0.14 10.98
C MET A 178 12.48 -0.99 12.01
N VAL A 179 13.11 -2.11 11.69
CA VAL A 179 13.25 -3.22 12.64
C VAL A 179 14.16 -2.86 13.81
N LYS A 180 15.25 -2.13 13.56
CA LYS A 180 16.15 -1.61 14.60
C LYS A 180 15.44 -0.66 15.57
N GLU A 181 14.46 0.09 15.10
CA GLU A 181 13.57 0.94 15.91
C GLU A 181 12.45 0.16 16.63
N GLY A 182 12.47 -1.17 16.57
CA GLY A 182 11.48 -2.05 17.20
C GLY A 182 10.15 -2.13 16.44
N LYS A 183 10.09 -1.72 15.17
CA LYS A 183 8.89 -1.88 14.35
C LYS A 183 8.79 -3.32 13.83
N ARG A 184 7.56 -3.84 13.82
CA ARG A 184 7.25 -5.22 13.45
C ARG A 184 6.06 -5.20 12.50
N MET A 185 6.23 -5.72 11.29
CA MET A 185 5.11 -5.87 10.35
C MET A 185 4.21 -7.00 10.87
N PRO A 186 2.89 -6.76 11.05
CA PRO A 186 1.93 -7.79 11.44
C PRO A 186 1.83 -8.90 10.39
N GLU A 187 1.56 -10.13 10.83
CA GLU A 187 1.50 -11.33 9.96
C GLU A 187 0.36 -11.26 8.93
N GLU A 188 -0.74 -10.63 9.31
CA GLU A 188 -1.93 -10.44 8.51
C GLU A 188 -1.72 -9.48 7.32
N GLU A 189 -0.65 -8.68 7.34
CA GLU A 189 -0.35 -7.75 6.25
C GLU A 189 0.16 -8.49 5.02
N GLU A 190 -0.38 -8.15 3.84
CA GLU A 190 0.08 -8.67 2.54
C GLU A 190 1.60 -8.49 2.35
N TRP A 191 2.13 -7.44 2.97
CA TRP A 191 3.52 -7.01 2.88
C TRP A 191 4.45 -7.62 3.93
N PHE A 192 3.97 -8.54 4.77
CA PHE A 192 4.76 -9.20 5.80
C PHE A 192 6.04 -9.83 5.25
N ARG A 193 5.91 -10.69 4.23
CA ARG A 193 7.07 -11.41 3.65
C ARG A 193 8.12 -10.46 3.07
N PRO A 194 7.77 -9.54 2.14
CA PRO A 194 8.75 -8.59 1.60
C PRO A 194 9.45 -7.75 2.67
N PHE A 195 8.72 -7.26 3.67
CA PHE A 195 9.28 -6.45 4.75
C PHE A 195 10.39 -7.20 5.50
N TRP A 196 10.11 -8.41 5.99
CA TRP A 196 11.06 -9.17 6.80
C TRP A 196 12.27 -9.67 6.01
N VAL A 197 12.10 -10.02 4.75
CA VAL A 197 13.23 -10.42 3.88
C VAL A 197 14.18 -9.25 3.64
N LEU A 198 13.65 -8.05 3.37
CA LEU A 198 14.47 -6.85 3.17
C LEU A 198 15.16 -6.41 4.45
N ALA A 199 14.46 -6.46 5.59
CA ALA A 199 15.06 -6.16 6.89
C ALA A 199 16.19 -7.15 7.25
N PHE A 200 16.00 -8.43 6.96
CA PHE A 200 17.04 -9.45 7.15
C PHE A 200 18.26 -9.20 6.28
N ASP A 201 18.07 -8.92 4.99
CA ASP A 201 19.20 -8.63 4.10
C ASP A 201 19.98 -7.40 4.59
N GLY A 202 19.31 -6.36 5.08
CA GLY A 202 19.99 -5.18 5.64
C GLY A 202 20.71 -5.49 6.96
N ALA A 203 20.18 -6.40 7.77
CA ALA A 203 20.88 -6.87 8.96
C ALA A 203 22.15 -7.67 8.61
N ILE A 204 22.14 -8.43 7.51
CA ILE A 204 23.34 -9.11 7.01
C ILE A 204 24.36 -8.08 6.50
N ASP A 205 23.93 -7.10 5.71
CA ASP A 205 24.81 -6.05 5.18
C ASP A 205 25.49 -5.24 6.31
N GLU A 206 24.74 -4.98 7.39
CA GLU A 206 25.23 -4.27 8.59
C GLU A 206 25.91 -5.21 9.61
N SER A 207 26.07 -6.50 9.28
CA SER A 207 26.66 -7.52 10.16
C SER A 207 25.99 -7.60 11.55
N ASN A 208 24.69 -7.31 11.64
CA ASN A 208 23.91 -7.28 12.87
C ASN A 208 23.19 -8.62 13.10
N GLU A 209 23.84 -9.52 13.84
CA GLU A 209 23.35 -10.87 14.12
C GLU A 209 22.04 -10.89 14.91
N GLU A 210 21.88 -10.00 15.88
CA GLU A 210 20.68 -9.93 16.73
C GLU A 210 19.44 -9.62 15.90
N ILE A 211 19.53 -8.61 15.03
CA ILE A 211 18.42 -8.25 14.14
C ILE A 211 18.19 -9.34 13.09
N ALA A 212 19.25 -9.94 12.54
CA ALA A 212 19.12 -11.04 11.58
C ALA A 212 18.40 -12.26 12.20
N GLN A 213 18.75 -12.63 13.44
CA GLN A 213 18.05 -13.68 14.21
C GLN A 213 16.61 -13.29 14.48
N SER A 214 16.35 -12.05 14.88
CA SER A 214 14.99 -11.55 15.12
C SER A 214 14.11 -11.62 13.86
N CYS A 215 14.68 -11.35 12.68
CA CYS A 215 13.94 -11.48 11.41
C CYS A 215 13.64 -12.95 11.08
N ILE A 216 14.59 -13.86 11.33
CA ILE A 216 14.36 -15.30 11.15
C ILE A 216 13.26 -15.79 12.08
N ALA A 217 13.29 -15.40 13.36
CA ALA A 217 12.28 -15.79 14.34
C ALA A 217 10.88 -15.33 13.94
N ALA A 218 10.72 -14.05 13.57
CA ALA A 218 9.43 -13.52 13.12
C ALA A 218 8.91 -14.25 11.87
N TYR A 219 9.78 -14.61 10.93
CA TYR A 219 9.39 -15.34 9.74
C TYR A 219 9.07 -16.83 10.01
N GLU A 220 9.78 -17.45 10.94
CA GLU A 220 9.56 -18.83 11.39
C GLU A 220 8.24 -18.98 12.15
N ASP A 221 7.90 -18.01 13.00
CA ASP A 221 6.62 -18.00 13.72
C ASP A 221 5.42 -17.96 12.76
N ALA A 222 5.52 -17.18 11.67
CA ALA A 222 4.44 -17.03 10.68
C ALA A 222 4.31 -18.20 9.69
N PHE A 223 5.41 -18.76 9.19
CA PHE A 223 5.38 -19.74 8.09
C PHE A 223 5.88 -21.14 8.44
N GLY A 224 6.39 -21.31 9.67
CA GLY A 224 6.97 -22.56 10.14
C GLY A 224 8.33 -22.89 9.54
N VAL A 225 9.04 -23.80 10.20
CA VAL A 225 10.46 -24.10 9.99
C VAL A 225 10.82 -24.63 8.60
N GLN A 226 9.83 -25.12 7.84
CA GLN A 226 10.06 -25.76 6.54
C GLN A 226 9.99 -24.79 5.35
N ASP A 227 9.72 -23.50 5.57
CA ASP A 227 9.67 -22.53 4.46
C ASP A 227 11.04 -22.40 3.77
N ARG A 228 11.04 -22.42 2.43
CA ARG A 228 12.26 -22.40 1.61
C ARG A 228 13.12 -21.15 1.83
N TYR A 229 12.51 -20.02 2.20
CA TYR A 229 13.23 -18.77 2.42
C TYR A 229 14.03 -18.81 3.73
N LEU A 230 13.49 -19.46 4.77
CA LEU A 230 14.18 -19.64 6.06
C LEU A 230 15.51 -20.37 5.90
N LYS A 231 15.55 -21.43 5.06
CA LYS A 231 16.79 -22.17 4.81
C LYS A 231 17.89 -21.26 4.24
N LYS A 232 17.52 -20.36 3.31
CA LYS A 232 18.47 -19.41 2.72
C LYS A 232 18.91 -18.34 3.73
N MET A 233 17.99 -17.82 4.54
CA MET A 233 18.29 -16.83 5.57
C MET A 233 19.21 -17.41 6.66
N ARG A 234 18.89 -18.59 7.19
CA ARG A 234 19.75 -19.29 8.17
C ARG A 234 21.16 -19.51 7.65
N LYS A 235 21.28 -19.99 6.40
CA LYS A 235 22.60 -20.17 5.77
C LYS A 235 23.40 -18.86 5.70
N LYS A 236 22.77 -17.76 5.25
CA LYS A 236 23.43 -16.44 5.21
C LYS A 236 23.92 -15.99 6.60
N LEU A 237 23.11 -16.21 7.64
CA LEU A 237 23.50 -15.89 9.01
C LEU A 237 24.65 -16.79 9.51
N GLU A 238 24.62 -18.08 9.22
CA GLU A 238 25.73 -19.00 9.55
C GLU A 238 27.04 -18.59 8.88
N ASP A 239 26.97 -18.20 7.60
CA ASP A 239 28.14 -17.76 6.83
C ASP A 239 28.73 -16.46 7.45
N LEU A 240 27.88 -15.50 7.81
CA LEU A 240 28.29 -14.27 8.51
C LEU A 240 28.98 -14.56 9.86
N ILE A 241 28.43 -15.47 10.67
CA ILE A 241 29.00 -15.86 11.96
C ILE A 241 30.39 -16.49 11.77
N LYS A 242 30.54 -17.36 10.76
CA LYS A 242 31.83 -18.00 10.44
C LYS A 242 32.88 -16.99 9.97
N GLU A 243 32.49 -16.04 9.13
CA GLU A 243 33.39 -14.98 8.65
C GLU A 243 33.91 -14.13 9.81
N LYS A 244 33.05 -13.75 10.75
CA LYS A 244 33.48 -13.04 11.97
C LYS A 244 34.40 -13.87 12.86
N ALA A 245 34.08 -15.16 13.06
CA ALA A 245 34.91 -16.05 13.86
C ALA A 245 36.29 -16.29 13.24
N GLY A 246 36.38 -16.35 11.91
CA GLY A 246 37.63 -16.49 11.17
C GLY A 246 38.45 -15.20 11.07
N ALA A 247 37.82 -14.02 11.14
CA ALA A 247 38.50 -12.73 11.16
C ALA A 247 39.05 -12.35 12.55
N ALA A 248 38.62 -13.04 13.61
CA ALA A 248 39.02 -12.79 15.00
C ALA A 248 40.16 -13.70 15.50
N GLY A 249 40.70 -14.60 14.66
CA GLY A 249 41.82 -15.50 14.96
C GLY A 249 43.07 -15.16 14.18
#